data_AF-A0A062V7D2-F1
#
_entry.id   AF-A0A062V7D2-F1
#
_cell.length_a   1.000
_cell.length_b   1.000
_cell.length_c   1.000
_cell.angle_alpha   90.00
_cell.angle_beta   90.00
_cell.angle_gamma   90.00
#
_symmetry.space_group_name_H-M   'P 1'
#
loop_
_entity.id
_entity.type
_entity.pdbx_description
1 polymer ?
#
loop_
_entity_poly.entity_id
_entity_poly.type
_entity_poly.pdbx_seq_one_letter_code
_entity_poly.pdbx_strand_id
1 'polypeptide(L)'
;MTFIYKRIINALLSIVPVGQPPVYQASLTDFKVGEQIMTMNVTNYPGAVYNVTSTVVETDIDYPDAKLVAGQKYDVKIIVYPFQSMVLDTVVEVR
;
A
#
# COMPACT_ATOMS: atom_id res chain seq x y z
N MET A 1 -22.03 18.51 22.68
CA MET A 1 -21.01 17.46 22.45
C MET A 1 -20.80 17.37 20.95
N THR A 2 -19.83 18.11 20.43
CA THR A 2 -19.59 18.20 18.98
C THR A 2 -18.66 17.07 18.58
N PHE A 3 -19.21 16.06 17.89
CA PHE A 3 -18.40 15.02 17.27
C PHE A 3 -17.72 15.61 16.03
N ILE A 4 -16.45 15.97 16.16
CA ILE A 4 -15.61 16.27 15.00
C ILE A 4 -15.22 14.92 14.40
N TYR A 5 -16.01 14.44 13.43
CA TYR A 5 -15.53 13.39 12.54
C TYR A 5 -14.38 13.99 11.73
N LYS A 6 -13.14 13.76 12.16
CA LYS A 6 -11.97 13.92 11.29
C LYS A 6 -12.15 12.86 10.21
N ARG A 7 -12.69 13.27 9.07
CA ARG A 7 -12.87 12.43 7.88
C ARG A 7 -11.47 12.02 7.42
N ILE A 8 -10.97 10.89 7.91
CA ILE A 8 -9.69 10.34 7.47
C ILE A 8 -9.93 9.84 6.04
N ILE A 9 -9.29 10.48 5.07
CA ILE A 9 -9.42 10.13 3.67
C ILE A 9 -8.40 9.05 3.37
N ASN A 10 -8.70 7.81 3.78
CA ASN A 10 -7.76 6.70 3.59
C ASN A 10 -7.66 6.33 2.11
N ALA A 11 -6.46 6.37 1.56
CA ALA A 11 -6.14 5.78 0.26
C ALA A 11 -5.91 4.27 0.40
N LEU A 12 -6.16 3.51 -0.66
CA LEU A 12 -5.81 2.09 -0.76
C LEU A 12 -4.53 1.92 -1.57
N LEU A 13 -3.63 1.08 -1.08
CA LEU A 13 -2.39 0.69 -1.74
C LEU A 13 -2.38 -0.80 -2.02
N SER A 14 -1.97 -1.19 -3.22
CA SER A 14 -1.69 -2.57 -3.61
C SER A 14 -0.32 -2.64 -4.26
N ILE A 15 0.50 -3.58 -3.81
CA ILE A 15 1.82 -3.89 -4.38
C ILE A 15 1.91 -5.40 -4.43
N VAL A 16 1.80 -5.99 -5.62
CA VAL A 16 1.80 -7.47 -5.78
C VAL A 16 2.70 -7.87 -6.95
N PRO A 17 3.32 -9.07 -6.94
CA PRO A 17 4.07 -9.54 -8.09
C PRO A 17 3.20 -9.54 -9.34
N VAL A 18 3.78 -9.19 -10.49
CA VAL A 18 3.03 -9.17 -11.77
C VAL A 18 2.39 -10.53 -12.02
N GLY A 19 1.09 -10.51 -12.35
CA GLY A 19 0.28 -11.72 -12.57
C GLY A 19 -0.45 -12.25 -11.33
N GLN A 20 -0.22 -11.67 -10.15
CA GLN A 20 -1.03 -11.93 -8.96
C GLN A 20 -2.24 -10.99 -8.88
N PRO A 21 -3.37 -11.43 -8.29
CA PRO A 21 -4.49 -10.55 -8.01
C PRO A 21 -4.08 -9.40 -7.06
N PRO A 22 -4.59 -8.17 -7.27
CA PRO A 22 -4.28 -7.04 -6.40
C PRO A 22 -4.84 -7.25 -4.98
N VAL A 23 -4.07 -6.83 -3.98
CA VAL A 23 -4.45 -6.84 -2.57
C VAL A 23 -4.38 -5.42 -2.05
N TYR A 24 -5.52 -4.86 -1.66
CA TYR A 24 -5.62 -3.47 -1.24
C TYR A 24 -5.56 -3.35 0.28
N GLN A 25 -4.62 -2.54 0.77
CA GLN A 25 -4.50 -2.16 2.17
C GLN A 25 -4.83 -0.69 2.36
N ALA A 26 -5.59 -0.39 3.41
CA ALA A 26 -5.95 0.97 3.75
C ALA A 26 -4.78 1.69 4.42
N SER A 27 -4.45 2.86 3.89
CA SER A 27 -3.50 3.77 4.52
C SER A 27 -4.07 4.36 5.81
N LEU A 28 -3.18 4.56 6.78
CA LEU A 28 -3.43 5.27 8.03
C LEU A 28 -3.18 6.78 7.91
N THR A 29 -2.48 7.19 6.86
CA THR A 29 -2.09 8.58 6.57
C THR A 29 -2.30 8.89 5.10
N ASP A 30 -2.60 10.15 4.79
CA ASP A 30 -2.74 10.61 3.41
C ASP A 30 -1.41 10.50 2.65
N PHE A 31 -1.43 9.98 1.42
CA PHE A 31 -0.29 10.02 0.51
C PHE A 31 -0.09 11.43 -0.05
N LYS A 32 1.16 11.91 -0.09
CA LYS A 32 1.50 13.19 -0.71
C LYS A 32 2.44 13.01 -1.88
N VAL A 33 2.31 13.89 -2.86
CA VAL A 33 3.22 13.94 -4.01
C VAL A 33 4.63 14.27 -3.53
N GLY A 34 5.60 13.49 -3.99
CA GLY A 34 7.02 13.67 -3.65
C GLY A 34 7.48 12.94 -2.39
N GLU A 35 6.57 12.37 -1.60
CA GLU A 35 6.95 11.44 -0.52
C GLU A 35 7.30 10.07 -1.13
N GLN A 36 8.45 9.52 -0.72
CA GLN A 36 8.87 8.19 -1.11
C GLN A 36 8.34 7.18 -0.09
N ILE A 37 7.69 6.13 -0.59
CA ILE A 37 7.23 5.02 0.23
C ILE A 37 8.33 3.95 0.24
N MET A 38 8.82 3.58 1.41
CA MET A 38 9.64 2.38 1.60
C MET A 38 8.69 1.18 1.69
N THR A 39 8.69 0.35 0.65
CA THR A 39 7.63 -0.64 0.43
C THR A 39 8.09 -2.07 0.66
N MET A 40 7.16 -2.87 1.12
CA MET A 40 7.18 -4.32 1.05
C MET A 40 6.12 -4.83 0.06
N ASN A 41 6.15 -6.11 -0.29
CA ASN A 41 5.06 -6.75 -1.00
C ASN A 41 3.80 -6.79 -0.11
N VAL A 42 2.66 -6.44 -0.68
CA VAL A 42 1.37 -6.41 -0.01
C VAL A 42 0.58 -7.63 -0.46
N THR A 43 0.78 -8.74 0.23
CA THR A 43 0.08 -10.01 -0.01
C THR A 43 -0.85 -10.29 1.16
N ASN A 44 -1.94 -11.05 0.98
CA ASN A 44 -2.91 -11.26 2.07
C ASN A 44 -2.42 -12.34 3.05
N TYR A 45 -1.43 -12.01 3.88
CA TYR A 45 -0.92 -12.94 4.90
C TYR A 45 -1.94 -13.16 6.02
N PRO A 46 -2.23 -14.42 6.41
CA PRO A 46 -3.14 -14.70 7.51
C PRO A 46 -2.68 -14.07 8.82
N GLY A 47 -3.55 -13.25 9.42
CA GLY A 47 -3.31 -12.61 10.72
C GLY A 47 -2.39 -11.38 10.69
N ALA A 48 -1.90 -10.97 9.52
CA ALA A 48 -1.02 -9.81 9.41
C ALA A 48 -1.78 -8.49 9.61
N VAL A 49 -1.18 -7.59 10.38
CA VAL A 49 -1.62 -6.19 10.52
C VAL A 49 -0.69 -5.31 9.70
N TYR A 50 -1.23 -4.64 8.68
CA TYR A 50 -0.46 -3.74 7.82
C TYR A 50 -0.46 -2.33 8.39
N ASN A 51 0.73 -1.79 8.60
CA ASN A 51 0.95 -0.39 8.88
C ASN A 51 1.31 0.31 7.56
N VAL A 52 0.29 0.87 6.89
CA VAL A 52 0.46 1.57 5.62
C VAL A 52 0.44 3.07 5.86
N THR A 53 1.58 3.71 5.67
CA THR A 53 1.74 5.16 5.78
C THR A 53 2.34 5.74 4.50
N SER A 54 2.46 7.06 4.43
CA SER A 54 3.05 7.72 3.27
C SER A 54 4.57 7.54 3.14
N THR A 55 5.22 6.95 4.14
CA THR A 55 6.67 6.73 4.16
C THR A 55 7.06 5.27 4.29
N VAL A 56 6.21 4.43 4.88
CA VAL A 56 6.50 3.01 5.11
C VAL A 56 5.27 2.14 4.93
N VAL A 57 5.50 0.97 4.35
CA VAL A 57 4.58 -0.16 4.35
C VAL A 57 5.27 -1.29 5.10
N GLU A 58 4.74 -1.67 6.25
CA GLU A 58 5.27 -2.75 7.07
C GLU A 58 4.14 -3.64 7.63
N THR A 59 4.49 -4.84 8.07
CA THR A 59 3.62 -5.74 8.84
C THR A 59 4.09 -5.82 10.29
N ASP A 60 3.17 -6.10 11.19
CA ASP A 60 3.45 -6.33 12.62
C ASP A 60 4.38 -7.52 12.89
N ILE A 61 4.41 -8.48 11.97
CA ILE A 61 5.27 -9.67 12.00
C ILE A 61 6.18 -9.66 10.75
N ASP A 62 7.45 -10.08 10.88
CA ASP A 62 8.33 -10.25 9.71
C ASP A 62 7.90 -11.50 8.92
N TYR A 63 7.31 -11.27 7.76
CA TYR A 63 6.98 -12.32 6.78
C TYR A 63 8.09 -12.36 5.72
N PRO A 64 8.88 -13.46 5.63
CA PRO A 64 9.99 -13.55 4.69
C PRO A 64 9.58 -13.30 3.23
N ASP A 65 8.40 -13.79 2.85
CA ASP A 65 7.85 -13.69 1.48
C ASP A 65 7.29 -12.30 1.17
N ALA A 66 7.17 -11.45 2.18
CA ALA A 66 6.64 -10.11 2.05
C ALA A 66 7.74 -9.11 1.64
N LYS A 67 9.01 -9.55 1.65
CA LYS A 67 10.13 -8.74 1.18
C LYS A 67 10.08 -8.60 -0.33
N LEU A 68 10.42 -7.42 -0.82
CA LEU A 68 10.58 -7.18 -2.25
C LEU A 68 11.82 -7.93 -2.75
N VAL A 69 11.66 -8.65 -3.86
CA VAL A 69 12.73 -9.46 -4.45
C VAL A 69 13.37 -8.69 -5.60
N ALA A 70 14.70 -8.57 -5.60
CA ALA A 70 15.44 -7.92 -6.68
C ALA A 70 15.23 -8.65 -8.03
N GLY A 71 15.05 -7.89 -9.11
CA GLY A 71 14.73 -8.41 -10.45
C GLY A 71 13.27 -8.83 -10.64
N GLN A 72 12.45 -8.84 -9.58
CA GLN A 72 11.02 -9.12 -9.67
C GLN A 72 10.26 -7.85 -10.05
N LYS A 73 9.26 -8.01 -10.92
CA LYS A 73 8.31 -6.95 -11.28
C LYS A 73 7.06 -7.01 -10.39
N TYR A 74 6.59 -5.85 -9.99
CA TYR A 74 5.42 -5.66 -9.15
C TYR A 74 4.42 -4.70 -9.81
N ASP A 75 3.15 -5.06 -9.78
CA ASP A 75 2.03 -4.19 -10.07
C ASP A 75 1.73 -3.31 -8.85
N VAL A 76 1.88 -2.00 -9.00
CA VAL A 76 1.63 -1.00 -7.96
C VAL A 76 0.39 -0.19 -8.32
N LYS A 77 -0.60 -0.22 -7.43
CA LYS A 77 -1.86 0.50 -7.60
C LYS A 77 -2.18 1.36 -6.38
N ILE A 78 -2.54 2.62 -6.59
CA ILE A 78 -3.00 3.53 -5.54
C ILE A 78 -4.37 4.08 -5.91
N ILE A 79 -5.35 3.89 -5.03
CA ILE A 79 -6.71 4.41 -5.16
C ILE A 79 -6.97 5.40 -4.04
N VAL A 80 -7.33 6.63 -4.39
CA VAL A 80 -7.59 7.69 -3.40
C VAL A 80 -9.09 7.91 -3.25
N TYR A 81 -9.59 7.82 -2.02
CA TYR A 81 -10.97 8.16 -1.66
C TYR A 81 -11.10 9.68 -1.42
N PRO A 82 -12.30 10.27 -1.38
CA PRO A 82 -13.62 9.68 -1.67
C PRO A 82 -13.90 9.51 -3.16
N PHE A 83 -13.04 10.02 -4.04
CA PHE A 83 -13.28 10.04 -5.48
C PHE A 83 -13.12 8.66 -6.15
N GLN A 84 -12.64 7.65 -5.42
CA GLN A 84 -12.32 6.32 -5.93
C GLN A 84 -11.45 6.36 -7.19
N SER A 85 -10.66 7.42 -7.33
CA SER A 85 -9.83 7.64 -8.50
C SER A 85 -8.51 6.90 -8.32
N MET A 86 -8.16 6.08 -9.30
CA MET A 86 -6.84 5.47 -9.38
C MET A 86 -5.82 6.55 -9.77
N VAL A 87 -4.85 6.81 -8.90
CA VAL A 87 -3.82 7.84 -9.10
C VAL A 87 -2.56 7.23 -9.69
N LEU A 88 -2.28 5.97 -9.36
CA LEU A 88 -1.13 5.24 -9.85
C LEU A 88 -1.56 3.84 -10.27
N ASP A 89 -1.17 3.45 -11.48
CA ASP A 89 -1.22 2.07 -11.98
C ASP A 89 0.03 1.84 -12.81
N THR A 90 1.01 1.15 -12.25
CA THR A 90 2.30 0.97 -12.92
C THR A 90 2.97 -0.33 -12.53
N VAL A 91 3.76 -0.86 -13.46
CA VAL A 91 4.65 -1.99 -13.21
C VAL A 91 6.02 -1.44 -12.88
N VAL A 92 6.53 -1.74 -11.70
CA VAL A 92 7.89 -1.39 -11.27
C VAL A 92 8.74 -2.64 -11.12
N GLU A 93 10.04 -2.52 -11.38
CA GLU A 93 11.02 -3.57 -11.15
C GLU A 93 11.94 -3.16 -10.00
N VAL A 94 12.16 -4.08 -9.06
CA VAL A 94 13.07 -3.86 -7.94
C VAL A 94 14.50 -4.06 -8.43
N ARG A 95 15.37 -3.07 -8.23
CA ARG A 95 16.78 -3.11 -8.64
C ARG A 95 17.70 -3.15 -7.44
#